data_AF-U2RV55-F1
#
_entry.id   AF-U2RV55-F1
#
_cell.length_a   1.000
_cell.length_b   1.000
_cell.length_c   1.000
_cell.angle_alpha   90.00
_cell.angle_beta   90.00
_cell.angle_gamma   90.00
#
_symmetry.space_group_name_H-M   'P 1'
#
loop_
_entity.id
_entity.type
_entity.pdbx_description
1 polymer ?
#
loop_
_entity_poly.entity_id
_entity_poly.type
_entity_poly.pdbx_seq_one_letter_code
_entity_poly.pdbx_strand_id
1 'polypeptide(L)'
;MTTTLALAARLRALRDDALISSLHRRSIRRAGVSDFFDLAEALLDAESVQRALVGLDRTRLAVLIALGRAEAPLTAEAIAAQLAAEPATAGLTVPAVESAVEALGGLLLAQPAASEGTDDDDQEAGPRGFTGYDAVYARLTAWPEADLPSPDDLLHTAPPPALAPVPDTERRFTDR
;
A
#
# COMPACT_ATOMS: atom_id res chain seq x y z
N MET A 1 -7.62 -13.60 -1.14
CA MET A 1 -8.46 -13.10 -0.03
C MET A 1 -7.73 -13.31 1.28
N THR A 2 -7.27 -12.22 1.92
CA THR A 2 -6.56 -12.32 3.20
C THR A 2 -7.37 -11.72 4.34
N THR A 3 -7.44 -12.47 5.44
CA THR A 3 -8.40 -12.28 6.53
C THR A 3 -7.76 -11.66 7.77
N THR A 4 -8.58 -11.19 8.71
CA THR A 4 -8.14 -10.69 10.04
C THR A 4 -7.19 -11.67 10.75
N LEU A 5 -7.40 -12.98 10.58
CA LEU A 5 -6.53 -14.02 11.16
C LEU A 5 -5.11 -13.98 10.58
N ALA A 6 -4.95 -13.72 9.28
CA ALA A 6 -3.64 -13.59 8.65
C ALA A 6 -2.88 -12.39 9.22
N LEU A 7 -3.57 -11.26 9.41
CA LEU A 7 -2.99 -10.09 10.07
C LEU A 7 -2.64 -10.41 11.54
N ALA A 8 -3.51 -11.05 12.30
CA ALA A 8 -3.25 -11.41 13.70
C ALA A 8 -2.02 -12.33 13.83
N ALA A 9 -1.89 -13.33 12.95
CA ALA A 9 -0.71 -14.20 12.90
C ALA A 9 0.56 -13.40 12.57
N ARG A 10 0.48 -12.47 11.63
CA ARG A 10 1.60 -11.57 11.29
C ARG A 10 1.99 -10.67 12.46
N LEU A 11 1.01 -10.08 13.16
CA LEU A 11 1.27 -9.25 14.34
C LEU A 11 2.02 -10.02 15.41
N ARG A 12 1.66 -11.29 15.63
CA ARG A 12 2.34 -12.19 16.57
C ARG A 12 3.77 -12.54 16.14
N ALA A 13 4.04 -12.60 14.84
CA ALA A 13 5.36 -12.92 14.29
C ALA A 13 6.28 -11.69 14.17
N LEU A 14 5.75 -10.47 14.27
CA LEU A 14 6.55 -9.25 14.23
C LEU A 14 7.36 -9.10 15.52
N ARG A 15 8.58 -8.57 15.36
CA ARG A 15 9.37 -8.11 16.50
C ARG A 15 8.70 -6.89 17.16
N ASP A 16 8.84 -6.77 18.47
CA ASP A 16 8.18 -5.72 19.26
C ASP A 16 8.51 -4.30 18.76
N ASP A 17 9.76 -4.05 18.36
CA ASP A 17 10.20 -2.76 17.81
C ASP A 17 9.48 -2.40 16.51
N ALA A 18 9.36 -3.38 15.61
CA ALA A 18 8.64 -3.24 14.36
C ALA A 18 7.15 -3.03 14.59
N LEU A 19 6.55 -3.78 15.52
CA LEU A 19 5.14 -3.64 15.87
C LEU A 19 4.84 -2.25 16.43
N ILE A 20 5.60 -1.79 17.44
CA ILE A 20 5.41 -0.46 18.04
C ILE A 20 5.56 0.64 16.99
N SER A 21 6.57 0.54 16.11
CA SER A 21 6.78 1.47 15.01
C SER A 21 5.57 1.54 14.07
N SER A 22 5.00 0.39 13.69
CA SER A 22 3.79 0.32 12.87
C SER A 22 2.57 0.91 13.56
N LEU A 23 2.37 0.62 14.85
CA LEU A 23 1.24 1.15 15.62
C LEU A 23 1.30 2.67 15.79
N HIS A 24 2.49 3.23 15.98
CA HIS A 24 2.68 4.69 16.01
C HIS A 24 2.31 5.34 14.68
N ARG A 25 2.70 4.74 13.54
CA ARG A 25 2.31 5.25 12.21
C ARG A 25 0.81 5.18 11.95
N ARG A 26 0.13 4.15 12.47
CA ARG A 26 -1.33 3.92 12.30
C ARG A 26 -2.21 4.79 13.22
N SER A 27 -1.65 5.38 14.29
CA SER A 27 -2.38 6.21 15.27
C SER A 27 -3.72 5.59 15.74
N ILE A 28 -3.67 4.34 16.21
CA ILE A 28 -4.85 3.58 16.60
C ILE A 28 -5.33 4.02 17.98
N ARG A 29 -6.65 4.13 18.15
CA ARG A 29 -7.26 4.31 19.47
C ARG A 29 -7.10 3.02 20.27
N ARG A 30 -6.42 3.08 21.41
CA ARG A 30 -6.09 1.92 22.26
C ARG A 30 -7.28 1.33 23.02
N ALA A 31 -8.48 1.90 22.91
CA ALA A 31 -9.62 1.46 23.69
C ALA A 31 -10.14 0.11 23.15
N GLY A 32 -10.21 -0.90 24.02
CA GLY A 32 -10.83 -2.20 23.71
C GLY A 32 -9.93 -3.26 23.07
N VAL A 33 -8.60 -3.03 22.97
CA VAL A 33 -7.67 -4.04 22.44
C VAL A 33 -7.14 -4.92 23.58
N SER A 34 -7.55 -6.18 23.63
CA SER A 34 -7.12 -7.15 24.64
C SER A 34 -6.09 -8.15 24.11
N ASP A 35 -6.16 -8.49 22.82
CA ASP A 35 -5.23 -9.41 22.16
C ASP A 35 -4.86 -8.99 20.71
N PHE A 36 -4.08 -9.84 20.02
CA PHE A 36 -3.66 -9.58 18.63
C PHE A 36 -4.81 -9.66 17.61
N PHE A 37 -5.88 -10.39 17.93
CA PHE A 37 -7.05 -10.46 17.07
C PHE A 37 -7.85 -9.16 17.15
N ASP A 38 -8.11 -8.66 18.37
CA ASP A 38 -8.73 -7.34 18.60
C ASP A 38 -7.93 -6.23 17.92
N LEU A 39 -6.59 -6.32 18.01
CA LEU A 39 -5.71 -5.36 17.35
C LEU A 39 -5.79 -5.45 15.82
N ALA A 40 -5.84 -6.66 15.26
CA ALA A 40 -6.00 -6.88 13.84
C ALA A 40 -7.36 -6.34 13.34
N GLU A 41 -8.42 -6.54 14.11
CA GLU A 41 -9.75 -6.00 13.81
C GLU A 41 -9.74 -4.46 13.85
N ALA A 42 -9.18 -3.86 14.91
CA ALA A 42 -9.04 -2.41 15.01
C ALA A 42 -8.15 -1.80 13.90
N LEU A 43 -7.18 -2.55 13.38
CA LEU A 43 -6.35 -2.18 12.24
C LEU A 43 -7.10 -2.30 10.91
N LEU A 44 -8.06 -3.21 10.77
CA LEU A 44 -8.82 -3.42 9.54
C LEU A 44 -10.18 -2.71 9.54
N ASP A 45 -10.56 -2.10 10.66
CA ASP A 45 -11.72 -1.22 10.75
C ASP A 45 -11.69 -0.11 9.68
N ALA A 46 -12.87 0.22 9.13
CA ALA A 46 -13.00 1.13 8.01
C ALA A 46 -12.45 2.53 8.28
N GLU A 47 -12.62 3.07 9.50
CA GLU A 47 -12.08 4.39 9.86
C GLU A 47 -10.55 4.33 9.98
N SER A 48 -10.03 3.26 10.60
CA SER A 48 -8.60 3.00 10.75
C SER A 48 -7.88 2.88 9.41
N VAL A 49 -8.46 2.10 8.48
CA VAL A 49 -7.97 1.95 7.11
C VAL A 49 -8.07 3.28 6.37
N GLN A 50 -9.22 3.97 6.43
CA GLN A 50 -9.38 5.25 5.75
C GLN A 50 -8.32 6.27 6.17
N ARG A 51 -8.06 6.41 7.47
CA ARG A 51 -7.00 7.33 7.96
C ARG A 51 -5.63 6.98 7.40
N ALA A 52 -5.31 5.69 7.30
CA ALA A 52 -4.05 5.25 6.73
C ALA A 52 -3.95 5.53 5.23
N LEU A 53 -5.06 5.43 4.48
CA LEU A 53 -5.10 5.69 3.04
C LEU A 53 -4.97 7.18 2.68
N VAL A 54 -5.47 8.10 3.51
CA VAL A 54 -5.47 9.55 3.23
C VAL A 54 -4.07 10.13 3.02
N GLY A 55 -3.06 9.58 3.70
CA GLY A 55 -1.67 10.05 3.58
C GLY A 55 -0.86 9.39 2.46
N LEU A 56 -1.47 8.50 1.67
CA LEU A 56 -0.75 7.76 0.64
C LEU A 56 -0.68 8.54 -0.66
N ASP A 57 0.50 8.48 -1.28
CA ASP A 57 0.68 8.94 -2.65
C ASP A 57 0.02 8.00 -3.66
N ARG A 58 -0.04 8.48 -4.90
CA ARG A 58 -0.64 7.76 -6.03
C ARG A 58 -0.03 6.39 -6.25
N THR A 59 1.29 6.26 -6.12
CA THR A 59 2.02 5.01 -6.34
C THR A 59 1.62 3.96 -5.31
N ARG A 60 1.59 4.33 -4.03
CA ARG A 60 1.18 3.43 -2.94
C ARG A 60 -0.28 3.00 -3.08
N LEU A 61 -1.17 3.92 -3.48
CA LEU A 61 -2.56 3.57 -3.77
C LEU A 61 -2.67 2.60 -4.96
N ALA A 62 -1.95 2.84 -6.06
CA ALA A 62 -1.93 1.96 -7.22
C ALA A 62 -1.44 0.55 -6.88
N VAL A 63 -0.39 0.43 -6.06
CA VAL A 63 0.12 -0.85 -5.56
C VAL A 63 -0.94 -1.57 -4.72
N LEU A 64 -1.67 -0.88 -3.83
CA LEU A 64 -2.77 -1.49 -3.06
C LEU A 64 -3.90 -1.98 -3.96
N ILE A 65 -4.22 -1.25 -5.03
CA ILE A 65 -5.25 -1.65 -6.00
C ILE A 65 -4.81 -2.92 -6.74
N ALA A 66 -3.56 -2.98 -7.22
CA ALA A 66 -3.02 -4.16 -7.87
C ALA A 66 -3.06 -5.38 -6.94
N LEU A 67 -2.62 -5.21 -5.68
CA LEU A 67 -2.65 -6.27 -4.67
C LEU A 67 -4.07 -6.70 -4.28
N GLY A 68 -5.03 -5.78 -4.27
CA GLY A 68 -6.43 -6.06 -3.94
C GLY A 68 -7.21 -6.77 -5.06
N ARG A 69 -6.79 -6.58 -6.31
CA ARG A 69 -7.33 -7.29 -7.48
C ARG A 69 -6.71 -8.67 -7.69
N ALA A 70 -5.52 -8.89 -7.16
CA ALA A 70 -4.79 -10.13 -7.35
C ALA A 70 -5.42 -11.28 -6.54
N GLU A 71 -5.64 -12.41 -7.20
CA GLU A 71 -6.11 -13.63 -6.55
C GLU A 71 -4.96 -14.40 -5.87
N ALA A 72 -3.73 -14.18 -6.33
CA ALA A 72 -2.51 -14.79 -5.82
C ALA A 72 -1.48 -13.72 -5.44
N PRO A 73 -0.48 -14.05 -4.59
CA PRO A 73 0.58 -13.12 -4.26
C PRO A 73 1.33 -12.62 -5.50
N LEU A 74 1.63 -11.33 -5.55
CA LEU A 74 2.38 -10.71 -6.63
C LEU A 74 3.78 -10.32 -6.16
N THR A 75 4.76 -10.54 -7.03
CA THR A 75 6.11 -10.01 -6.82
C THR A 75 6.17 -8.53 -7.20
N ALA A 76 7.22 -7.81 -6.77
CA ALA A 76 7.40 -6.41 -7.12
C ALA A 76 7.50 -6.20 -8.64
N GLU A 77 8.12 -7.13 -9.35
CA GLU A 77 8.24 -7.12 -10.81
C GLU A 77 6.88 -7.28 -11.49
N ALA A 78 6.05 -8.21 -10.99
CA ALA A 78 4.70 -8.42 -11.52
C ALA A 78 3.81 -7.18 -11.31
N ILE A 79 3.90 -6.56 -10.13
CA ILE A 79 3.18 -5.32 -9.81
C ILE A 79 3.66 -4.18 -10.72
N ALA A 80 4.98 -4.01 -10.88
CA ALA A 80 5.53 -2.98 -11.76
C ALA A 80 5.08 -3.16 -13.22
N ALA A 81 5.10 -4.40 -13.72
CA ALA A 81 4.66 -4.71 -15.08
C ALA A 81 3.17 -4.40 -15.30
N GLN A 82 2.31 -4.72 -14.32
CA GLN A 82 0.89 -4.38 -14.39
C GLN A 82 0.65 -2.87 -14.36
N LEU A 83 1.29 -2.17 -13.42
CA LEU A 83 1.12 -0.72 -13.26
C LEU A 83 1.76 0.09 -14.38
N ALA A 84 2.79 -0.42 -15.05
CA ALA A 84 3.38 0.25 -16.21
C ALA A 84 2.43 0.35 -17.41
N ALA A 85 1.41 -0.52 -17.49
CA ALA A 85 0.38 -0.47 -18.52
C ALA A 85 -0.67 0.63 -18.26
N GLU A 86 -0.75 1.14 -17.03
CA GLU A 86 -1.73 2.14 -16.62
C GLU A 86 -1.19 3.56 -16.78
N PRO A 87 -1.99 4.51 -17.29
CA PRO A 87 -1.53 5.86 -17.59
C PRO A 87 -1.16 6.66 -16.32
N ALA A 88 -1.77 6.37 -15.16
CA ALA A 88 -1.43 7.05 -13.91
C ALA A 88 -0.04 6.66 -13.36
N THR A 89 0.47 5.50 -13.75
CA THR A 89 1.72 4.90 -13.25
C THR A 89 2.70 4.58 -14.37
N ALA A 90 2.53 5.23 -15.53
CA ALA A 90 3.43 5.09 -16.66
C ALA A 90 4.87 5.44 -16.25
N GLY A 91 5.79 4.49 -16.40
CA GLY A 91 7.19 4.65 -16.02
C GLY A 91 7.53 4.26 -14.57
N LEU A 92 6.60 3.64 -13.84
CA LEU A 92 6.89 3.09 -12.52
C LEU A 92 7.94 1.97 -12.61
N THR A 93 8.98 2.07 -11.78
CA THR A 93 10.11 1.13 -11.79
C THR A 93 9.96 0.08 -10.69
N VAL A 94 10.60 -1.08 -10.86
CA VAL A 94 10.61 -2.15 -9.84
C VAL A 94 11.12 -1.64 -8.47
N PRO A 95 12.23 -0.89 -8.36
CA PRO A 95 12.69 -0.36 -7.07
C PRO A 95 11.69 0.60 -6.40
N ALA A 96 10.93 1.36 -7.20
CA ALA A 96 9.89 2.23 -6.66
C ALA A 96 8.71 1.41 -6.09
N VAL A 97 8.35 0.31 -6.75
CA VAL A 97 7.35 -0.64 -6.24
C VAL A 97 7.84 -1.32 -4.98
N GLU A 98 9.09 -1.78 -4.93
CA GLU A 98 9.70 -2.40 -3.74
C GLU A 98 9.62 -1.46 -2.53
N SER A 99 10.02 -0.19 -2.71
CA SER A 99 9.92 0.81 -1.66
C SER A 99 8.46 1.08 -1.25
N ALA A 100 7.53 1.07 -2.20
CA ALA A 100 6.10 1.24 -1.92
C ALA A 100 5.52 0.06 -1.13
N VAL A 101 5.78 -1.19 -1.52
CA VAL A 101 5.29 -2.37 -0.78
C VAL A 101 5.92 -2.47 0.61
N GLU A 102 7.18 -2.07 0.78
CA GLU A 102 7.83 -2.00 2.09
C GLU A 102 7.13 -0.96 2.98
N ALA A 103 6.89 0.24 2.47
CA ALA A 103 6.19 1.29 3.20
C ALA A 103 4.76 0.86 3.60
N LEU A 104 4.03 0.22 2.67
CA LEU A 104 2.69 -0.34 2.92
C LEU A 104 2.74 -1.49 3.93
N GLY A 105 3.79 -2.30 3.89
CA GLY A 105 4.09 -3.33 4.86
C GLY A 105 4.30 -2.75 6.26
N GLY A 106 5.06 -1.67 6.37
CA GLY A 106 5.29 -0.92 7.60
C GLY A 106 4.03 -0.24 8.15
N LEU A 107 3.05 0.04 7.30
CA LEU A 107 1.71 0.51 7.68
C LEU A 107 0.71 -0.63 7.94
N LEU A 108 1.10 -1.90 7.76
CA LEU A 108 0.21 -3.05 7.90
C LEU A 108 -1.02 -2.93 6.97
N LEU A 109 -0.80 -2.46 5.73
CA LEU A 109 -1.83 -2.39 4.67
C LEU A 109 -1.65 -3.46 3.58
N ALA A 110 -0.44 -3.99 3.47
CA ALA A 110 -0.10 -5.16 2.67
C ALA A 110 0.79 -6.08 3.50
N GLN A 111 0.82 -7.38 3.18
CA GLN A 111 1.68 -8.34 3.84
C GLN A 111 2.52 -9.13 2.86
N PRO A 112 3.72 -9.58 3.26
CA PRO A 112 4.44 -10.58 2.51
C PRO A 112 3.61 -11.87 2.47
N ALA A 113 3.65 -12.58 1.35
CA ALA A 113 3.16 -13.94 1.26
C ALA A 113 3.90 -14.80 2.28
N ALA A 114 3.19 -15.71 2.93
CA ALA A 114 3.84 -16.76 3.69
C ALA A 114 4.68 -17.58 2.71
N SER A 115 5.98 -17.68 2.93
CA SER A 115 6.76 -18.74 2.29
C SER A 115 6.23 -20.04 2.86
N GLU A 116 5.47 -20.78 2.07
CA GLU A 116 5.20 -22.19 2.38
C GLU A 116 6.57 -22.85 2.50
N GLY A 117 6.85 -23.40 3.68
CA GLY A 117 8.19 -23.73 4.12
C GLY A 117 8.99 -24.54 3.12
N THR A 118 10.17 -24.03 2.79
CA THR A 118 11.33 -24.87 2.52
C THR A 118 12.35 -24.46 3.56
N ASP A 119 12.50 -25.27 4.61
CA ASP A 119 13.63 -25.21 5.55
C ASP A 119 14.92 -25.65 4.83
N ASP A 120 15.36 -24.87 3.83
CA ASP A 120 16.66 -25.03 3.19
C ASP A 120 17.39 -23.68 3.25
N ASP A 121 18.38 -23.61 4.14
CA ASP A 121 19.26 -22.47 4.45
C ASP A 121 20.13 -21.99 3.27
N ASP A 122 19.86 -22.41 2.02
CA ASP A 122 20.70 -22.15 0.84
C ASP A 122 19.91 -21.90 -0.46
N GLN A 123 18.63 -21.50 -0.40
CA GLN A 123 17.93 -21.04 -1.60
C GLN A 123 18.10 -19.53 -1.78
N GLU A 124 18.74 -19.13 -2.88
CA GLU A 124 18.67 -17.75 -3.41
C GLU A 124 17.24 -17.25 -3.24
N ALA A 125 17.05 -16.24 -2.39
CA ALA A 125 15.73 -15.77 -2.00
C ALA A 125 14.94 -15.41 -3.27
N GLY A 126 14.05 -16.31 -3.67
CA GLY A 126 13.16 -16.08 -4.79
C GLY A 126 12.36 -14.79 -4.56
N PRO A 127 11.82 -14.18 -5.64
CA PRO A 127 11.14 -12.90 -5.53
C PRO A 127 9.99 -13.01 -4.53
N ARG A 128 10.05 -12.20 -3.49
CA ARG A 128 9.10 -12.23 -2.38
C ARG A 128 7.73 -11.78 -2.87
N GLY A 129 6.74 -12.67 -2.77
CA GLY A 129 5.35 -12.33 -3.06
C GLY A 129 4.73 -11.43 -1.99
N PHE A 130 3.77 -10.60 -2.38
CA PHE A 130 2.99 -9.73 -1.51
C PHE A 130 1.51 -9.90 -1.79
N THR A 131 0.69 -9.68 -0.76
CA THR A 131 -0.77 -9.76 -0.85
C THR A 131 -1.42 -8.62 -0.05
N GLY A 132 -2.54 -8.11 -0.57
CA GLY A 132 -3.33 -7.05 0.07
C GLY A 132 -4.40 -7.63 0.99
N TYR A 133 -4.84 -6.83 1.96
CA TYR A 133 -5.98 -7.18 2.82
C TYR A 133 -7.31 -6.82 2.16
N ASP A 134 -8.28 -7.71 2.28
CA ASP A 134 -9.59 -7.54 1.65
C ASP A 134 -10.30 -6.28 2.16
N ALA A 135 -10.20 -5.98 3.46
CA ALA A 135 -10.75 -4.77 4.06
C ALA A 135 -10.14 -3.47 3.48
N VAL A 136 -8.86 -3.50 3.08
CA VAL A 136 -8.19 -2.34 2.47
C VAL A 136 -8.73 -2.11 1.07
N TYR A 137 -8.84 -3.17 0.27
CA TYR A 137 -9.42 -3.05 -1.07
C TYR A 137 -10.91 -2.70 -1.04
N ALA A 138 -11.67 -3.30 -0.13
CA ALA A 138 -13.08 -2.98 0.09
C ALA A 138 -13.28 -1.50 0.43
N ARG A 139 -12.37 -0.91 1.22
CA ARG A 139 -12.44 0.52 1.54
C ARG A 139 -12.17 1.38 0.31
N LEU A 140 -11.20 1.03 -0.54
CA LEU A 140 -10.93 1.72 -1.80
C LEU A 140 -12.13 1.61 -2.77
N THR A 141 -12.81 0.46 -2.83
CA THR A 141 -14.00 0.31 -3.68
C THR A 141 -15.20 1.10 -3.19
N ALA A 142 -15.27 1.43 -1.88
CA ALA A 142 -16.33 2.24 -1.29
C ALA A 142 -16.09 3.76 -1.39
N TRP A 143 -14.94 4.21 -1.89
CA TRP A 143 -14.62 5.63 -2.06
C TRP A 143 -15.64 6.42 -2.91
N PRO A 144 -16.16 5.90 -4.03
CA PRO A 144 -17.16 6.61 -4.82
C PRO A 144 -18.43 6.99 -4.05
N GLU A 145 -18.81 6.22 -3.03
CA GLU A 145 -19.98 6.54 -2.18
C GLU A 145 -19.75 7.78 -1.29
N ALA A 146 -18.49 8.19 -1.13
CA ALA A 146 -18.06 9.35 -0.36
C ALA A 146 -17.52 10.47 -1.25
N ASP A 147 -17.90 10.50 -2.54
CA ASP A 147 -17.40 11.45 -3.55
C ASP A 147 -15.86 11.43 -3.72
N LEU A 148 -15.22 10.30 -3.42
CA LEU A 148 -13.80 10.05 -3.64
C LEU A 148 -13.58 9.25 -4.94
N PRO A 149 -12.39 9.34 -5.57
CA PRO A 149 -12.11 8.65 -6.83
C PRO A 149 -12.21 7.13 -6.70
N SER A 150 -12.72 6.45 -7.73
CA SER A 150 -12.74 4.99 -7.76
C SER A 150 -11.34 4.41 -7.98
N PRO A 151 -11.09 3.13 -7.66
CA PRO A 151 -9.83 2.46 -7.99
C PRO A 151 -9.44 2.58 -9.47
N ASP A 152 -10.40 2.51 -10.38
CA ASP A 152 -10.15 2.68 -11.81
C ASP A 152 -9.78 4.13 -12.16
N ASP A 153 -10.45 5.12 -11.57
CA ASP A 153 -10.05 6.54 -11.74
C ASP A 153 -8.64 6.78 -11.19
N LEU A 154 -8.25 6.04 -10.13
CA LEU A 154 -6.92 6.08 -9.54
C LEU A 154 -5.83 5.47 -10.45
N LEU A 155 -6.18 4.63 -11.42
CA LEU A 155 -5.23 4.04 -12.37
C LEU A 155 -5.27 4.71 -13.75
N HIS A 156 -6.45 5.18 -14.17
CA HIS A 156 -6.65 5.69 -15.53
C HIS A 156 -6.50 7.21 -15.64
N THR A 157 -6.61 7.97 -14.54
CA THR A 157 -6.36 9.42 -14.59
C THR A 157 -4.86 9.68 -14.58
N ALA A 158 -4.33 10.06 -15.74
CA ALA A 158 -2.93 10.49 -15.86
C ALA A 158 -2.67 11.71 -14.95
N PRO A 159 -1.49 11.78 -14.30
CA PRO A 159 -1.10 13.00 -13.60
C PRO A 159 -1.14 14.19 -14.57
N PRO A 160 -1.55 15.39 -14.12
CA PRO A 160 -1.51 16.56 -14.96
C PRO A 160 -0.08 16.75 -15.49
N PRO A 161 0.09 17.18 -16.75
CA PRO A 161 1.42 17.40 -17.31
C PRO A 161 2.18 18.35 -16.39
N ALA A 162 3.41 18.00 -16.05
CA ALA A 162 4.27 18.85 -15.24
C ALA A 162 4.30 20.24 -15.87
N LEU A 163 4.07 21.28 -15.04
CA LEU A 163 4.13 22.66 -15.49
C LEU A 163 5.48 22.86 -16.19
N ALA A 164 5.43 23.33 -17.44
CA ALA A 164 6.64 23.61 -18.19
C ALA A 164 7.52 24.54 -17.34
N PRO A 165 8.82 24.25 -17.20
CA PRO A 165 9.72 25.10 -16.45
C PRO A 165 9.64 26.51 -17.03
N VAL A 166 9.29 27.49 -16.19
CA VAL A 166 9.17 28.89 -16.58
C VAL A 166 10.54 29.33 -17.13
N PRO A 167 10.62 29.76 -18.40
CA PRO A 167 11.88 30.24 -18.96
C PRO A 167 12.34 31.49 -18.21
N ASP A 168 13.66 31.58 -17.94
CA ASP A 168 14.28 32.65 -17.15
C ASP A 168 14.00 34.08 -17.65
N THR A 169 13.53 34.22 -18.90
CA THR A 169 13.10 35.49 -19.49
C THR A 169 11.87 36.12 -18.82
N GLU A 170 11.02 35.34 -18.14
CA GLU A 170 9.83 35.86 -17.44
C GLU A 170 10.10 36.32 -16.00
N ARG A 171 11.21 35.92 -15.36
CA ARG A 171 11.55 36.36 -13.99
C ARG A 171 11.96 37.83 -13.89
N ARG A 172 12.39 38.46 -15.00
CA ARG A 172 12.87 39.85 -15.00
C ARG A 172 11.77 40.92 -14.92
N PHE A 173 10.50 40.54 -15.05
CA PHE A 173 9.40 41.50 -15.07
C PHE A 173 8.62 41.64 -13.76
N THR A 174 8.91 40.82 -12.75
CA THR A 174 8.14 40.78 -11.49
C THR A 174 8.74 41.63 -10.36
N ASP A 175 9.82 42.37 -10.62
CA ASP A 175 10.43 43.28 -9.65
C ASP A 175 10.33 44.71 -10.17
N ARG A 176 9.14 45.31 -10.01
CA ARG A 176 8.95 46.77 -10.15
C ARG A 176 7.84 47.28 -9.25
#